data_AF-A0A501X7R6-F1
#
_entry.id   AF-A0A501X7R6-F1
#
_cell.length_a   1.000
_cell.length_b   1.000
_cell.length_c   1.000
_cell.angle_alpha   90.00
_cell.angle_beta   90.00
_cell.angle_gamma   90.00
#
_symmetry.space_group_name_H-M   'P 1'
#
loop_
_entity.id
_entity.type
_entity.pdbx_description
1 polymer ?
#
loop_
_entity_poly.entity_id
_entity_poly.type
_entity_poly.pdbx_seq_one_letter_code
_entity_poly.pdbx_strand_id
1 'polypeptide(L)'
;MKVKEKKANAKNNFLNIIGFLTVASFLIISIVLFLAAAKIFGNLNKGGQIACYVFGAIFGIIFILIITKIVLIYKSEKKYDKSIVDTNALFYNQPLTESEAAIHNAFIAEYSHHQTNRDIYFGYLLTLERKLYKRDNIELKLPELRALVEKMIMATIDEYSFFDVYLAIEFTKGLNKKFVIKSDLKRYKVYFEYIRTILHKADDYIHDTYINI
;
A
#
# COMPACT_ATOMS: atom_id res chain seq x y z
N MET A 1 -13.77 -10.70 -17.04
CA MET A 1 -12.52 -11.10 -16.36
C MET A 1 -11.58 -11.73 -17.38
N LYS A 2 -10.52 -11.02 -17.75
CA LYS A 2 -9.56 -11.43 -18.80
C LYS A 2 -8.78 -12.66 -18.29
N VAL A 3 -8.43 -13.62 -19.17
CA VAL A 3 -7.74 -14.89 -18.79
C VAL A 3 -6.42 -14.65 -18.02
N LYS A 4 -5.76 -13.51 -18.25
CA LYS A 4 -4.58 -13.06 -17.51
C LYS A 4 -4.87 -12.78 -16.02
N GLU A 5 -5.99 -12.14 -15.70
CA GLU A 5 -6.38 -11.80 -14.32
C GLU A 5 -6.62 -13.06 -13.48
N LYS A 6 -7.28 -14.08 -14.05
CA LYS A 6 -7.51 -15.35 -13.35
C LYS A 6 -6.20 -16.07 -13.00
N LYS A 7 -5.22 -16.07 -13.92
CA LYS A 7 -3.89 -16.66 -13.68
C LYS A 7 -3.08 -15.87 -12.65
N ALA A 8 -3.15 -14.53 -12.69
CA ALA A 8 -2.49 -13.68 -11.71
C ALA A 8 -3.07 -13.89 -10.29
N ASN A 9 -4.39 -13.95 -10.16
CA ASN A 9 -5.06 -14.20 -8.88
C ASN A 9 -4.73 -15.57 -8.29
N ALA A 10 -4.67 -16.62 -9.12
CA ALA A 10 -4.28 -17.96 -8.64
C ALA A 10 -2.83 -17.98 -8.13
N LYS A 11 -1.90 -17.35 -8.88
CA LYS A 11 -0.50 -17.24 -8.47
C LYS A 11 -0.33 -16.44 -7.18
N ASN A 12 -1.05 -15.33 -7.04
CA ASN A 12 -1.02 -14.51 -5.83
C ASN A 12 -1.59 -15.26 -4.63
N ASN A 13 -2.72 -15.97 -4.79
CA ASN A 13 -3.28 -16.80 -3.72
C ASN A 13 -2.31 -17.91 -3.27
N PHE A 14 -1.64 -18.56 -4.21
CA PHE A 14 -0.62 -19.58 -3.89
C PHE A 14 0.56 -18.98 -3.12
N LEU A 15 1.08 -17.83 -3.57
CA LEU A 15 2.16 -17.13 -2.88
C LEU A 15 1.75 -16.66 -1.48
N ASN A 16 0.50 -16.22 -1.30
CA ASN A 16 -0.04 -15.82 0.00
C ASN A 16 -0.11 -17.02 0.96
N ILE A 17 -0.54 -18.19 0.50
CA ILE A 17 -0.56 -19.42 1.31
C ILE A 17 0.87 -19.80 1.73
N ILE A 18 1.83 -19.79 0.79
CA ILE A 18 3.23 -20.08 1.10
C ILE A 18 3.79 -19.07 2.10
N GLY A 19 3.50 -17.79 1.92
CA GLY A 19 3.91 -16.72 2.82
C GLY A 19 3.37 -16.97 4.23
N PHE A 20 2.07 -17.28 4.35
CA PHE A 20 1.45 -17.61 5.62
C PHE A 20 2.10 -18.83 6.29
N LEU A 21 2.31 -19.93 5.55
CA LEU A 21 2.96 -21.14 6.06
C LEU A 21 4.39 -20.87 6.53
N THR A 22 5.12 -20.01 5.81
CA THR A 22 6.48 -19.61 6.17
C THR A 22 6.47 -18.85 7.49
N VAL A 23 5.55 -17.89 7.68
CA VAL A 23 5.43 -17.15 8.94
C VAL A 23 5.02 -18.08 10.09
N ALA A 24 4.06 -18.98 9.87
CA ALA A 24 3.64 -19.96 10.87
C ALA A 24 4.78 -20.93 11.26
N SER A 25 5.66 -21.27 10.31
CA SER A 25 6.80 -22.15 10.57
C SER A 25 7.75 -21.58 11.63
N PHE A 26 7.95 -20.25 11.68
CA PHE A 26 8.78 -19.62 12.71
C PHE A 26 8.22 -19.84 14.12
N LEU A 27 6.91 -19.77 14.28
CA LEU A 27 6.26 -20.07 15.56
C LEU A 27 6.39 -21.55 15.92
N ILE A 28 6.14 -22.45 14.96
CA ILE A 28 6.23 -23.90 15.20
C ILE A 28 7.66 -24.29 15.59
N ILE A 29 8.66 -23.82 14.85
CA ILE A 29 10.08 -24.06 15.15
C ILE A 29 10.42 -23.52 16.55
N SER A 30 9.97 -22.31 16.88
CA SER A 30 10.18 -21.71 18.20
C SER A 30 9.63 -22.60 19.31
N ILE A 31 8.37 -23.04 19.20
CA ILE A 31 7.72 -23.93 20.17
C ILE A 31 8.46 -25.26 20.29
N VAL A 32 8.78 -25.92 19.17
CA VAL A 32 9.48 -27.21 19.17
C VAL A 32 10.84 -27.09 19.86
N LEU A 33 11.59 -26.01 19.61
CA LEU A 33 12.87 -25.77 20.26
C LEU A 33 12.73 -25.53 21.77
N PHE A 34 11.71 -24.79 22.22
CA PHE A 34 11.44 -24.62 23.65
C PHE A 34 11.06 -25.94 24.33
N LEU A 35 10.22 -26.76 23.69
CA LEU A 35 9.84 -28.07 24.21
C LEU A 35 11.03 -29.04 24.26
N ALA A 36 11.91 -29.01 23.25
CA ALA A 36 13.14 -29.78 23.23
C ALA A 36 14.09 -29.34 24.36
N ALA A 37 14.26 -28.04 24.58
CA ALA A 37 15.07 -27.49 25.67
C ALA A 37 14.54 -27.90 27.05
N ALA A 38 13.21 -27.97 27.20
CA ALA A 38 12.52 -28.45 28.40
C ALA A 38 12.59 -29.98 28.59
N LYS A 39 13.33 -30.70 27.73
CA LYS A 39 13.52 -32.16 27.76
C LYS A 39 12.24 -32.98 27.54
N ILE A 40 11.21 -32.39 26.93
CA ILE A 40 9.96 -33.10 26.63
C ILE A 40 10.18 -34.20 25.57
N PHE A 41 11.14 -34.00 24.66
CA PHE A 41 11.50 -34.98 23.62
C PHE A 41 12.71 -35.86 23.97
N GLY A 42 13.13 -35.87 25.24
CA GLY A 42 14.28 -36.65 25.72
C GLY A 42 15.42 -35.79 26.28
N ASN A 43 16.49 -36.46 26.72
CA ASN A 43 17.60 -35.80 27.38
C ASN A 43 18.59 -35.18 26.39
N LEU A 44 18.64 -33.85 26.38
CA LEU A 44 19.71 -33.08 25.73
C LEU A 44 20.85 -32.80 26.72
N ASN A 45 22.09 -32.71 26.22
CA ASN A 45 23.19 -32.17 27.03
C ASN A 45 22.97 -30.68 27.33
N LYS A 46 23.72 -30.11 28.28
CA LYS A 46 23.54 -28.70 28.71
C LYS A 46 23.70 -27.71 27.54
N GLY A 47 24.67 -27.95 26.66
CA GLY A 47 24.91 -27.08 25.49
C GLY A 47 23.73 -27.10 24.50
N GLY A 48 23.17 -28.27 24.23
CA GLY A 48 22.00 -28.46 23.38
C GLY A 48 20.74 -27.79 23.95
N GLN A 49 20.53 -27.88 25.26
CA GLN A 49 19.43 -27.16 25.93
C GLN A 49 19.57 -25.64 25.76
N ILE A 50 20.76 -25.09 26.00
CA ILE A 50 21.02 -23.65 25.85
C ILE A 50 20.80 -23.22 24.40
N ALA A 51 21.35 -23.95 23.43
CA ALA A 51 21.18 -23.65 22.03
C ALA A 51 19.69 -23.64 21.62
N CYS A 52 18.93 -24.64 22.07
CA CYS A 52 17.49 -24.71 21.79
C CYS A 52 16.73 -23.51 22.39
N TYR A 53 17.04 -23.08 23.61
CA TYR A 53 16.44 -21.86 24.18
C TYR A 53 16.78 -20.60 23.38
N VAL A 54 18.05 -20.43 23.00
CA VAL A 54 18.50 -19.24 22.25
C VAL A 54 17.84 -19.18 20.88
N PHE A 55 17.90 -20.26 20.10
CA PHE A 55 17.29 -20.29 18.77
C PHE A 55 15.76 -20.25 18.85
N GLY A 56 15.16 -20.92 19.83
CA GLY A 56 13.72 -20.84 20.09
C GLY A 56 13.26 -19.40 20.35
N ALA A 57 14.01 -18.65 21.15
CA ALA A 57 13.76 -17.23 21.40
C ALA A 57 13.94 -16.37 20.14
N ILE A 58 15.01 -16.58 19.36
CA ILE A 58 15.25 -15.84 18.10
C ILE A 58 14.07 -16.04 17.13
N PHE A 59 13.67 -17.28 16.88
CA PHE A 59 12.55 -17.58 15.99
C PHE A 59 11.22 -17.01 16.51
N GLY A 60 10.99 -17.07 17.82
CA GLY A 60 9.82 -16.46 18.47
C GLY A 60 9.79 -14.94 18.31
N ILE A 61 10.92 -14.27 18.51
CA ILE A 61 11.04 -12.80 18.32
C ILE A 61 10.77 -12.43 16.86
N ILE A 62 11.36 -13.15 15.90
CA ILE A 62 11.13 -12.92 14.47
C ILE A 62 9.63 -13.03 14.15
N PHE A 63 8.97 -14.08 14.65
CA PHE A 63 7.52 -14.25 14.48
C PHE A 63 6.74 -13.07 15.05
N ILE A 64 7.03 -12.65 16.29
CA ILE A 64 6.37 -11.51 16.93
C ILE A 64 6.56 -10.22 16.12
N LEU A 65 7.78 -9.97 15.60
CA LEU A 65 8.06 -8.79 14.78
C LEU A 65 7.24 -8.80 13.48
N ILE A 66 7.12 -9.95 12.82
CA ILE A 66 6.31 -10.10 11.60
C ILE A 66 4.83 -9.83 11.91
N ILE A 67 4.27 -10.48 12.94
CA ILE A 67 2.87 -10.28 13.34
C ILE A 67 2.60 -8.83 13.72
N THR A 68 3.51 -8.22 14.48
CA THR A 68 3.40 -6.81 14.85
C THR A 68 3.35 -5.91 13.62
N LYS A 69 4.19 -6.19 12.60
CA LYS A 69 4.17 -5.46 11.33
C LYS A 69 2.85 -5.63 10.58
N ILE A 70 2.32 -6.85 10.49
CA ILE A 70 1.01 -7.12 9.85
C ILE A 70 -0.10 -6.33 10.56
N VAL A 71 -0.14 -6.34 11.89
CA VAL A 71 -1.12 -5.59 12.68
C VAL A 71 -1.00 -4.07 12.44
N LEU A 72 0.23 -3.56 12.36
CA LEU A 72 0.47 -2.14 12.07
C LEU A 72 -0.02 -1.74 10.67
N ILE A 73 0.22 -2.60 9.67
CA ILE A 73 -0.29 -2.40 8.31
C ILE A 73 -1.83 -2.33 8.35
N TYR A 74 -2.49 -3.34 8.92
CA TYR A 74 -3.96 -3.37 9.00
C TYR A 74 -4.55 -2.15 9.76
N LYS A 75 -3.89 -1.71 10.84
CA LYS A 75 -4.30 -0.48 11.54
C LYS A 75 -4.16 0.77 10.67
N SER A 76 -3.13 0.82 9.82
CA SER A 76 -2.92 1.94 8.90
C SER A 76 -3.95 1.94 7.76
N GLU A 77 -4.29 0.78 7.22
CA GLU A 77 -5.33 0.62 6.20
C GLU A 77 -6.68 1.13 6.71
N LYS A 78 -7.09 0.66 7.90
CA LYS A 78 -8.32 1.12 8.57
C LYS A 78 -8.35 2.64 8.83
N LYS A 79 -7.18 3.27 8.99
CA LYS A 79 -7.10 4.73 9.13
C LYS A 79 -7.42 5.41 7.79
N TYR A 80 -6.91 4.88 6.68
CA TYR A 80 -7.15 5.43 5.35
C TYR A 80 -8.59 5.25 4.90
N ASP A 81 -9.22 4.13 5.24
CA ASP A 81 -10.64 3.88 4.93
C ASP A 81 -11.56 4.90 5.60
N LYS A 82 -11.19 5.39 6.80
CA LYS A 82 -11.94 6.44 7.50
C LYS A 82 -11.78 7.83 6.89
N SER A 83 -10.74 8.05 6.08
CA SER A 83 -10.47 9.31 5.40
C SER A 83 -10.84 9.28 3.92
N ILE A 84 -11.64 8.30 3.51
CA ILE A 84 -12.10 8.16 2.12
C ILE A 84 -12.88 9.42 1.68
N VAL A 85 -12.65 9.86 0.45
CA VAL A 85 -13.34 11.00 -0.16
C VAL A 85 -14.13 10.48 -1.35
N ASP A 86 -15.45 10.71 -1.35
CA ASP A 86 -16.28 10.40 -2.52
C ASP A 86 -15.92 11.37 -3.65
N THR A 87 -15.06 10.91 -4.56
CA THR A 87 -14.62 11.73 -5.69
C THR A 87 -15.66 11.80 -6.81
N ASN A 88 -16.73 10.99 -6.80
CA ASN A 88 -17.82 11.22 -7.74
C ASN A 88 -18.65 12.42 -7.27
N ALA A 89 -18.98 12.48 -5.97
CA ALA A 89 -19.68 13.61 -5.38
C ALA A 89 -18.85 14.91 -5.43
N LEU A 90 -17.55 14.83 -5.10
CA LEU A 90 -16.65 15.99 -5.08
C LEU A 90 -16.55 16.71 -6.43
N PHE A 91 -16.63 15.94 -7.52
CA PHE A 91 -16.39 16.42 -8.89
C PHE A 91 -17.66 16.46 -9.75
N TYR A 92 -18.84 16.18 -9.20
CA TYR A 92 -20.09 16.01 -9.96
C TYR A 92 -20.43 17.20 -10.89
N ASN A 93 -20.21 18.42 -10.40
CA ASN A 93 -20.52 19.65 -11.15
C ASN A 93 -19.28 20.31 -11.78
N GLN A 94 -18.12 19.67 -11.75
CA GLN A 94 -16.91 20.27 -12.31
C GLN A 94 -16.80 19.97 -13.81
N PRO A 95 -16.61 21.00 -14.65
CA PRO A 95 -16.41 20.79 -16.08
C PRO A 95 -15.11 20.02 -16.29
N LEU A 96 -15.16 18.99 -17.14
CA LEU A 96 -14.02 18.20 -17.54
C LEU A 96 -13.56 18.64 -18.93
N THR A 97 -12.26 18.71 -19.12
CA THR A 97 -11.66 18.74 -20.46
C THR A 97 -11.92 17.42 -21.19
N GLU A 98 -11.80 17.42 -22.53
CA GLU A 98 -11.95 16.20 -23.33
C GLU A 98 -11.00 15.08 -22.89
N SER A 99 -9.76 15.44 -22.53
CA SER A 99 -8.74 14.52 -22.03
C SER A 99 -9.15 13.88 -20.71
N GLU A 100 -9.61 14.68 -19.74
CA GLU A 100 -10.06 14.19 -18.43
C GLU A 100 -11.31 13.32 -18.54
N ALA A 101 -12.26 13.72 -19.39
CA ALA A 101 -13.46 12.94 -19.64
C ALA A 101 -13.14 11.58 -20.29
N ALA A 102 -12.21 11.54 -21.25
CA ALA A 102 -11.79 10.29 -21.89
C ALA A 102 -11.17 9.31 -20.87
N ILE A 103 -10.32 9.80 -19.97
CA ILE A 103 -9.72 9.00 -18.90
C ILE A 103 -10.79 8.46 -17.96
N HIS A 104 -11.67 9.34 -17.49
CA HIS A 104 -12.71 8.98 -16.55
C HIS A 104 -13.66 7.94 -17.14
N ASN A 105 -14.07 8.13 -18.39
CA ASN A 105 -14.93 7.17 -19.08
C ASN A 105 -14.26 5.81 -19.25
N ALA A 106 -12.97 5.76 -19.59
CA ALA A 106 -12.21 4.52 -19.67
C ALA A 106 -12.09 3.83 -18.31
N PHE A 107 -11.86 4.60 -17.24
CA PHE A 107 -11.81 4.10 -15.87
C PHE A 107 -13.16 3.50 -15.45
N ILE A 108 -14.28 4.19 -15.70
CA ILE A 108 -15.62 3.68 -15.36
C ILE A 108 -15.95 2.41 -16.16
N ALA A 109 -15.60 2.38 -17.45
CA ALA A 109 -15.91 1.25 -18.32
C ALA A 109 -15.19 -0.04 -17.93
N GLU A 110 -13.88 0.02 -17.63
CA GLU A 110 -13.06 -1.18 -17.41
C GLU A 110 -12.60 -1.37 -15.95
N TYR A 111 -12.56 -0.30 -15.16
CA TYR A 111 -11.90 -0.27 -13.84
C TYR A 111 -12.80 0.25 -12.71
N SER A 112 -14.12 0.32 -12.91
CA SER A 112 -15.09 0.83 -11.90
C SER A 112 -15.02 0.10 -10.55
N HIS A 113 -14.63 -1.17 -10.53
CA HIS A 113 -14.40 -1.93 -9.29
C HIS A 113 -13.23 -1.40 -8.43
N HIS A 114 -12.41 -0.49 -8.97
CA HIS A 114 -11.34 0.21 -8.26
C HIS A 114 -11.71 1.63 -7.81
N GLN A 115 -12.99 2.04 -7.89
CA GLN A 115 -13.44 3.35 -7.40
C GLN A 115 -13.04 3.60 -5.94
N THR A 116 -13.22 2.60 -5.06
CA THR A 116 -12.81 2.70 -3.66
C THR A 116 -11.30 2.95 -3.51
N ASN A 117 -10.47 2.35 -4.37
CA ASN A 117 -9.02 2.57 -4.34
C ASN A 117 -8.66 4.01 -4.73
N ARG A 118 -9.32 4.55 -5.76
CA ARG A 118 -9.17 5.96 -6.16
C ARG A 118 -9.57 6.89 -5.00
N ASP A 119 -10.71 6.64 -4.38
CA ASP A 119 -11.26 7.47 -3.31
C ASP A 119 -10.42 7.42 -2.03
N ILE A 120 -9.86 6.24 -1.68
CA ILE A 120 -8.92 6.07 -0.57
C ILE A 120 -7.63 6.86 -0.85
N TYR A 121 -7.06 6.73 -2.05
CA TYR A 121 -5.83 7.43 -2.40
C TYR A 121 -6.03 8.95 -2.39
N PHE A 122 -7.15 9.42 -2.94
CA PHE A 122 -7.49 10.84 -2.97
C PHE A 122 -7.70 11.41 -1.56
N GLY A 123 -8.37 10.67 -0.68
CA GLY A 123 -8.51 11.02 0.74
C GLY A 123 -7.17 11.07 1.48
N TYR A 124 -6.26 10.16 1.16
CA TYR A 124 -4.88 10.21 1.66
C TYR A 124 -4.14 11.48 1.18
N LEU A 125 -4.21 11.82 -0.11
CA LEU A 125 -3.59 13.04 -0.65
C LEU A 125 -4.09 14.28 0.07
N LEU A 126 -5.41 14.43 0.23
CA LEU A 126 -5.99 15.56 0.95
C LEU A 126 -5.45 15.66 2.39
N THR A 127 -5.36 14.53 3.09
CA THR A 127 -4.80 14.46 4.44
C THR A 127 -3.31 14.81 4.46
N LEU A 128 -2.56 14.37 3.46
CA LEU A 128 -1.14 14.67 3.31
C LEU A 128 -0.92 16.17 3.14
N GLU A 129 -1.65 16.79 2.22
CA GLU A 129 -1.49 18.20 1.90
C GLU A 129 -1.86 19.12 3.07
N ARG A 130 -2.99 18.87 3.73
CA ARG A 130 -3.38 19.59 4.96
C ARG A 130 -2.29 19.53 6.03
N LYS A 131 -1.62 18.38 6.15
CA LYS A 131 -0.52 18.17 7.10
C LYS A 131 0.76 18.88 6.68
N LEU A 132 1.14 18.81 5.39
CA LEU A 132 2.36 19.46 4.88
C LEU A 132 2.28 20.98 5.04
N TYR A 133 1.13 21.56 4.68
CA TYR A 133 0.91 23.00 4.72
C TYR A 133 0.36 23.53 6.05
N LYS A 134 0.03 22.64 6.98
CA LYS A 134 -0.56 22.96 8.30
C LYS A 134 -1.84 23.80 8.19
N ARG A 135 -2.71 23.45 7.24
CA ARG A 135 -3.95 24.17 6.93
C ARG A 135 -5.10 23.19 6.73
N ASP A 136 -6.10 23.23 7.60
CA ASP A 136 -7.23 22.29 7.57
C ASP A 136 -8.27 22.63 6.50
N ASN A 137 -8.28 23.87 6.01
CA ASN A 137 -9.21 24.37 4.99
C ASN A 137 -8.79 24.07 3.55
N ILE A 138 -7.65 23.42 3.33
CA ILE A 138 -7.26 22.97 1.99
C ILE A 138 -8.29 21.96 1.49
N GLU A 139 -8.75 22.16 0.26
CA GLU A 139 -9.54 21.20 -0.52
C GLU A 139 -8.76 20.87 -1.79
N LEU A 140 -8.89 19.64 -2.29
CA LEU A 140 -8.28 19.22 -3.55
C LEU A 140 -9.38 19.07 -4.62
N LYS A 141 -9.77 20.18 -5.23
CA LYS A 141 -10.88 20.27 -6.19
C LYS A 141 -10.38 20.53 -7.63
N LEU A 142 -9.34 19.80 -8.04
CA LEU A 142 -8.76 19.87 -9.38
C LEU A 142 -9.06 18.58 -10.17
N PRO A 143 -9.90 18.62 -11.23
CA PRO A 143 -10.27 17.43 -11.99
C PRO A 143 -9.08 16.68 -12.57
N GLU A 144 -8.04 17.41 -12.97
CA GLU A 144 -6.78 16.85 -13.48
C GLU A 144 -6.15 15.88 -12.47
N LEU A 145 -6.18 16.20 -11.17
CA LEU A 145 -5.66 15.30 -10.13
C LEU A 145 -6.45 14.00 -10.08
N ARG A 146 -7.78 14.06 -10.14
CA ARG A 146 -8.62 12.84 -10.18
C ARG A 146 -8.26 11.98 -11.40
N ALA A 147 -8.15 12.59 -12.56
CA ALA A 147 -7.78 11.90 -13.80
C ALA A 147 -6.38 11.28 -13.72
N LEU A 148 -5.41 11.94 -13.07
CA LEU A 148 -4.08 11.39 -12.83
C LEU A 148 -4.10 10.17 -11.89
N VAL A 149 -4.93 10.19 -10.83
CA VAL A 149 -5.12 9.00 -9.97
C VAL A 149 -5.72 7.84 -10.75
N GLU A 150 -6.75 8.11 -11.57
CA GLU A 150 -7.38 7.08 -12.42
C GLU A 150 -6.37 6.50 -13.43
N LYS A 151 -5.58 7.34 -14.10
CA LYS A 151 -4.48 6.92 -14.98
C LYS A 151 -3.44 6.06 -14.25
N MET A 152 -3.06 6.44 -13.03
CA MET A 152 -2.12 5.66 -12.22
C MET A 152 -2.66 4.24 -11.99
N ILE A 153 -3.93 4.12 -11.60
CA ILE A 153 -4.57 2.82 -11.35
C ILE A 153 -4.56 1.99 -12.64
N MET A 154 -5.05 2.56 -13.74
CA MET A 154 -5.13 1.88 -15.04
C MET A 154 -3.75 1.39 -15.52
N ALA A 155 -2.76 2.30 -15.58
CA ALA A 155 -1.43 1.99 -16.07
C ALA A 155 -0.71 0.95 -15.20
N THR A 156 -0.95 0.98 -13.88
CA THR A 156 -0.37 0.01 -12.96
C THR A 156 -0.99 -1.37 -13.14
N ILE A 157 -2.29 -1.46 -13.36
CA ILE A 157 -2.97 -2.72 -13.66
C ILE A 157 -2.50 -3.27 -15.01
N ASP A 158 -2.32 -2.42 -16.01
CA ASP A 158 -1.86 -2.85 -17.32
C ASP A 158 -0.42 -3.42 -17.26
N GLU A 159 0.45 -2.78 -16.48
CA GLU A 159 1.85 -3.20 -16.33
C GLU A 159 2.00 -4.42 -15.39
N TYR A 160 1.39 -4.39 -14.21
CA TYR A 160 1.63 -5.39 -13.15
C TYR A 160 0.46 -6.35 -12.91
N SER A 161 -0.66 -6.19 -13.61
CA SER A 161 -1.91 -6.97 -13.43
C SER A 161 -2.62 -6.76 -12.09
N PHE A 162 -2.19 -5.82 -11.25
CA PHE A 162 -2.87 -5.44 -10.02
C PHE A 162 -2.54 -4.00 -9.64
N PHE A 163 -3.43 -3.36 -8.88
CA PHE A 163 -3.17 -2.10 -8.18
C PHE A 163 -3.42 -2.27 -6.69
N ASP A 164 -2.47 -1.82 -5.87
CA ASP A 164 -2.56 -1.79 -4.41
C ASP A 164 -2.47 -0.33 -3.94
N VAL A 165 -3.59 0.16 -3.40
CA VAL A 165 -3.70 1.55 -2.94
C VAL A 165 -2.78 1.83 -1.75
N TYR A 166 -2.59 0.87 -0.85
CA TYR A 166 -1.76 1.05 0.33
C TYR A 166 -0.28 1.01 -0.03
N LEU A 167 0.09 0.23 -1.05
CA LEU A 167 1.41 0.30 -1.65
C LEU A 167 1.67 1.67 -2.29
N ALA A 168 0.70 2.22 -3.03
CA ALA A 168 0.81 3.58 -3.58
C ALA A 168 1.04 4.61 -2.46
N ILE A 169 0.27 4.53 -1.37
CA ILE A 169 0.42 5.40 -0.20
C ILE A 169 1.81 5.26 0.43
N GLU A 170 2.33 4.05 0.59
CA GLU A 170 3.68 3.84 1.14
C GLU A 170 4.77 4.41 0.21
N PHE A 171 4.63 4.28 -1.11
CA PHE A 171 5.55 4.92 -2.05
C PHE A 171 5.47 6.44 -2.02
N THR A 172 4.29 7.03 -1.86
CA THR A 172 4.12 8.48 -1.68
C THR A 172 4.82 8.96 -0.40
N LYS A 173 4.65 8.25 0.72
CA LYS A 173 5.41 8.53 1.95
C LYS A 173 6.92 8.35 1.76
N GLY A 174 7.32 7.32 1.00
CA GLY A 174 8.70 6.99 0.72
C GLY A 174 9.41 8.06 -0.10
N LEU A 175 8.75 8.62 -1.10
CA LEU A 175 9.26 9.74 -1.91
C LEU A 175 9.53 10.99 -1.08
N ASN A 176 8.70 11.27 -0.07
CA ASN A 176 8.92 12.37 0.87
C ASN A 176 10.01 12.09 1.91
N LYS A 177 10.62 10.89 1.92
CA LYS A 177 11.76 10.53 2.79
C LYS A 177 13.04 10.42 1.96
N LYS A 178 14.19 10.76 2.56
CA LYS A 178 15.51 10.76 1.89
C LYS A 178 15.97 9.41 1.29
N PHE A 179 15.30 8.30 1.58
CA PHE A 179 15.73 6.97 1.16
C PHE A 179 14.60 6.22 0.44
N VAL A 180 14.61 6.27 -0.89
CA VAL A 180 13.91 5.30 -1.72
C VAL A 180 14.94 4.30 -2.24
N ILE A 181 14.69 3.01 -2.05
CA ILE A 181 15.59 1.95 -2.49
C ILE A 181 15.58 1.92 -4.03
N LYS A 182 16.76 2.03 -4.67
CA LYS A 182 16.89 2.05 -6.15
C LYS A 182 16.24 0.84 -6.83
N SER A 183 16.21 -0.32 -6.16
CA SER A 183 15.55 -1.52 -6.67
C SER A 183 14.04 -1.35 -6.78
N ASP A 184 13.41 -0.70 -5.79
CA ASP A 184 11.95 -0.51 -5.76
C ASP A 184 11.52 0.49 -6.82
N LEU A 185 12.30 1.57 -7.02
CA LEU A 185 12.10 2.52 -8.11
C LEU A 185 12.11 1.84 -9.48
N LYS A 186 13.03 0.88 -9.69
CA LYS A 186 13.11 0.15 -10.96
C LYS A 186 11.95 -0.83 -11.12
N ARG A 187 11.56 -1.53 -10.06
CA ARG A 187 10.51 -2.55 -10.08
C ARG A 187 9.10 -1.98 -10.19
N TYR A 188 8.86 -0.84 -9.57
CA TYR A 188 7.54 -0.20 -9.48
C TYR A 188 7.53 1.17 -10.16
N LYS A 189 8.27 1.31 -11.27
CA LYS A 189 8.51 2.59 -11.95
C LYS A 189 7.21 3.35 -12.23
N VAL A 190 6.19 2.66 -12.75
CA VAL A 190 4.87 3.24 -13.08
C VAL A 190 4.24 3.93 -11.87
N TYR A 191 4.26 3.32 -10.68
CA TYR A 191 3.76 3.98 -9.46
C TYR A 191 4.52 5.29 -9.22
N PHE A 192 5.84 5.25 -9.17
CA PHE A 192 6.66 6.42 -8.84
C PHE A 192 6.55 7.55 -9.85
N GLU A 193 6.38 7.23 -11.13
CA GLU A 193 6.18 8.21 -12.20
C GLU A 193 4.88 8.99 -11.96
N TYR A 194 3.76 8.30 -11.81
CA TYR A 194 2.48 8.95 -11.56
C TYR A 194 2.42 9.65 -10.20
N ILE A 195 2.95 9.04 -9.13
CA ILE A 195 2.95 9.66 -7.80
C ILE A 195 3.70 10.98 -7.83
N ARG A 196 4.85 11.07 -8.51
CA ARG A 196 5.58 12.35 -8.65
C ARG A 196 4.74 13.39 -9.37
N THR A 197 4.14 13.03 -10.50
CA THR A 197 3.29 13.96 -11.26
C THR A 197 2.10 14.45 -10.44
N ILE A 198 1.45 13.54 -9.69
CA ILE A 198 0.33 13.87 -8.80
C ILE A 198 0.77 14.82 -7.71
N LEU A 199 1.89 14.54 -7.03
CA LEU A 199 2.40 15.39 -5.96
C LEU A 199 2.77 16.78 -6.48
N HIS A 200 3.48 16.89 -7.60
CA HIS A 200 3.82 18.17 -8.21
C HIS A 200 2.56 18.98 -8.56
N LYS A 201 1.56 18.34 -9.19
CA LYS A 201 0.30 19.01 -9.54
C LYS A 201 -0.52 19.43 -8.32
N ALA A 202 -0.49 18.65 -7.25
CA ALA A 202 -1.17 19.02 -6.00
C ALA A 202 -0.49 20.20 -5.33
N ASP A 203 0.85 20.20 -5.31
CA ASP A 203 1.69 21.27 -4.77
C ASP A 203 1.45 22.60 -5.50
N ASP A 204 1.52 22.58 -6.84
CA ASP A 204 1.25 23.74 -7.71
C ASP A 204 -0.14 24.31 -7.43
N TYR A 205 -1.16 23.44 -7.41
CA TYR A 205 -2.55 23.85 -7.15
C TYR A 205 -2.71 24.52 -5.78
N ILE A 206 -2.07 23.97 -4.73
CA ILE A 206 -2.17 24.54 -3.38
C ILE A 206 -1.46 25.87 -3.30
N HIS A 207 -0.29 25.98 -3.90
CA HIS A 207 0.46 27.23 -3.96
C HIS A 207 -0.37 28.33 -4.61
N ASP A 208 -0.96 28.05 -5.77
CA ASP A 208 -1.74 29.03 -6.54
C ASP A 208 -3.08 29.37 -5.86
N THR A 209 -3.74 28.40 -5.23
CA THR A 209 -5.11 28.56 -4.72
C THR A 209 -5.16 29.00 -3.26
N TYR A 210 -4.14 28.71 -2.44
CA TYR A 210 -4.21 28.95 -1.00
C TYR A 210 -3.05 29.79 -0.46
N ILE A 211 -1.88 29.78 -1.09
CA ILE A 211 -0.67 30.40 -0.51
C ILE A 211 -0.37 31.76 -1.13
N ASN A 212 -0.44 31.87 -2.46
CA ASN A 212 -0.13 33.09 -3.19
C ASN A 212 -1.31 34.10 -3.21
N ILE A 213 -2.26 33.98 -2.27
CA ILE A 213 -3.34 34.95 -2.05
C ILE A 213 -2.87 36.06 -1.12
#